data_AF-A0A935IKQ3-F1
#
_entry.id   AF-A0A935IKQ3-F1
#
_cell.length_a   1.000
_cell.length_b   1.000
_cell.length_c   1.000
_cell.angle_alpha   90.00
_cell.angle_beta   90.00
_cell.angle_gamma   90.00
#
_symmetry.space_group_name_H-M   'P 1'
#
loop_
_entity.id
_entity.type
_entity.pdbx_description
1 polymer ?
#
loop_
_entity_poly.entity_id
_entity_poly.type
_entity_poly.pdbx_seq_one_letter_code
_entity_poly.pdbx_strand_id
1 'polypeptide(L)'
;MSSSAGRYAGALAAAAVVALAIAVSSPLATTVIGLICFGILHNVLELRYVLGRFGDLLTGTVGLLLVVLVSGIAVARLGGAYLGGWSRPAEILLGYAVLGAGAWIGLRGVARVVVLAVLVGAAAVSLSHPAYHVVVLAHLHNLVPLVFLWEWARRLPVRARGWFRGVQVGWVLVAPAVVLAGVFDRWVDADPGAVRALVGEGAQVVSSVAWPAAPEAAMRWLVAFAFLQTMHYVVWVWFLPRAAPEATAAFEARWPVASSRRVWGVGVALAVALGALLLTDYGQGRTVYSGLASYHAYLEFPVLLVLLTRWRRSP
;
A
#
# COMPACT_ATOMS: atom_id res chain seq x y z
N MET A 1 24.40 6.72 -16.09
CA MET A 1 23.07 6.34 -15.55
C MET A 1 22.62 4.90 -15.87
N SER A 2 23.13 4.21 -16.91
CA SER A 2 22.70 2.82 -17.18
C SER A 2 23.18 1.80 -16.13
N SER A 3 24.36 2.03 -15.52
CA SER A 3 24.94 1.13 -14.51
C SER A 3 24.13 1.09 -13.21
N SER A 4 23.55 2.21 -12.76
CA SER A 4 22.69 2.24 -11.57
C SER A 4 21.33 1.57 -11.81
N ALA A 5 20.74 1.76 -13.00
CA ALA A 5 19.46 1.15 -13.35
C ALA A 5 19.52 -0.38 -13.39
N GLY A 6 20.58 -0.94 -13.98
CA GLY A 6 20.81 -2.39 -13.99
C GLY A 6 20.97 -2.94 -12.57
N ARG A 7 21.71 -2.25 -11.70
CA ARG A 7 21.86 -2.63 -10.28
C ARG A 7 20.54 -2.62 -9.53
N TYR A 8 19.71 -1.58 -9.70
CA TYR A 8 18.41 -1.53 -9.04
C TYR A 8 17.45 -2.62 -9.55
N ALA A 9 17.40 -2.84 -10.86
CA ALA A 9 16.57 -3.91 -11.44
C ALA A 9 17.03 -5.29 -10.94
N GLY A 10 18.34 -5.56 -10.92
CA GLY A 10 18.90 -6.80 -10.39
C GLY A 10 18.62 -6.98 -8.90
N ALA A 11 18.77 -5.92 -8.09
CA ALA A 11 18.48 -5.96 -6.67
C ALA A 11 16.99 -6.19 -6.38
N LEU A 12 16.08 -5.57 -7.13
CA LEU A 12 14.64 -5.81 -7.02
C LEU A 12 14.26 -7.23 -7.44
N ALA A 13 14.87 -7.76 -8.50
CA ALA A 13 14.68 -9.15 -8.91
C ALA A 13 15.17 -10.13 -7.83
N ALA A 14 16.36 -9.90 -7.26
CA ALA A 14 16.88 -10.71 -6.17
C ALA A 14 16.00 -10.62 -4.92
N ALA A 15 15.56 -9.41 -4.55
CA ALA A 15 14.64 -9.20 -3.44
C ALA A 15 13.30 -9.93 -3.67
N ALA A 16 12.78 -9.94 -4.90
CA ALA A 16 11.56 -10.66 -5.23
C ALA A 16 11.72 -12.18 -5.06
N VAL A 17 12.85 -12.76 -5.50
CA VAL A 17 13.12 -14.20 -5.30
C VAL A 17 13.18 -14.54 -3.82
N VAL A 18 13.90 -13.75 -3.01
CA VAL A 18 14.01 -13.95 -1.57
C VAL A 18 12.66 -13.76 -0.87
N ALA A 19 11.94 -12.69 -1.19
CA ALA A 19 10.63 -12.41 -0.63
C ALA A 19 9.62 -13.52 -0.94
N LEU A 20 9.64 -14.08 -2.16
CA LEU A 20 8.78 -15.18 -2.54
C LEU A 20 9.13 -16.45 -1.76
N ALA A 21 10.41 -16.77 -1.62
CA ALA A 21 10.86 -17.93 -0.85
C ALA A 21 10.38 -17.86 0.61
N ILE A 22 10.55 -16.70 1.26
CA ILE A 22 10.11 -16.47 2.65
C ILE A 22 8.58 -16.49 2.75
N ALA A 23 7.88 -15.84 1.82
CA ALA A 23 6.42 -15.79 1.82
C ALA A 23 5.79 -17.18 1.62
N VAL A 24 6.41 -18.05 0.82
CA VAL A 24 5.97 -19.45 0.66
C VAL A 24 6.29 -20.26 1.91
N SER A 25 7.50 -20.13 2.45
CA SER A 25 7.94 -20.94 3.59
C SER A 25 7.34 -20.52 4.93
N SER A 26 6.87 -19.28 5.08
CA SER A 26 6.34 -18.75 6.33
C SER A 26 5.41 -17.54 6.09
N PRO A 27 4.27 -17.68 5.38
CA PRO A 27 3.39 -16.59 4.99
C PRO A 27 2.83 -15.78 6.17
N LEU A 28 2.42 -16.46 7.25
CA LEU A 28 1.92 -15.82 8.47
C LEU A 28 3.00 -15.00 9.16
N ALA A 29 4.16 -15.60 9.41
CA ALA A 29 5.28 -14.90 10.03
C ALA A 29 5.75 -13.71 9.18
N THR A 30 5.83 -13.87 7.85
CA THR A 30 6.19 -12.80 6.92
C THR A 30 5.23 -11.62 7.03
N THR A 31 3.92 -11.89 7.06
CA THR A 31 2.89 -10.85 7.18
C THR A 31 2.96 -10.12 8.53
N VAL A 32 3.05 -10.88 9.62
CA VAL A 32 3.02 -10.34 10.98
C VAL A 32 4.31 -9.60 11.33
N ILE A 33 5.46 -10.25 11.13
CA ILE A 33 6.78 -9.65 11.43
C ILE A 33 7.06 -8.50 10.47
N GLY A 34 6.72 -8.64 9.19
CA GLY A 34 6.85 -7.56 8.21
C GLY A 34 6.10 -6.31 8.64
N LEU A 35 4.85 -6.47 9.10
CA LEU A 35 4.06 -5.37 9.63
C LEU A 35 4.71 -4.74 10.88
N ILE A 36 5.16 -5.55 11.84
CA ILE A 36 5.79 -5.04 13.07
C ILE A 36 7.08 -4.27 12.76
N CYS A 37 7.95 -4.82 11.91
CA CYS A 37 9.26 -4.24 11.63
C CYS A 37 9.21 -3.06 10.66
N PHE A 38 8.36 -3.13 9.63
CA PHE A 38 8.38 -2.17 8.52
C PHE A 38 7.10 -1.34 8.41
N GLY A 39 6.03 -1.69 9.13
CA GLY A 39 4.73 -1.01 9.08
C GLY A 39 4.80 0.50 9.26
N ILE A 40 5.29 0.97 10.41
CA ILE A 40 5.44 2.42 10.63
C ILE A 40 6.49 3.02 9.69
N LEU A 41 7.61 2.32 9.52
CA LEU A 41 8.76 2.84 8.78
C LEU A 41 8.39 3.16 7.32
N HIS A 42 7.70 2.24 6.64
CA HIS A 42 7.28 2.51 5.26
C HIS A 42 6.27 3.63 5.19
N ASN A 43 5.25 3.68 6.09
CA ASN A 43 4.28 4.79 6.11
C ASN A 43 4.99 6.15 6.20
N VAL A 44 5.99 6.27 7.07
CA VAL A 44 6.75 7.53 7.24
C VAL A 44 7.52 7.85 5.95
N LEU A 45 8.25 6.89 5.39
CA LEU A 45 9.08 7.13 4.19
C LEU A 45 8.21 7.43 2.95
N GLU A 46 7.09 6.74 2.82
CA GLU A 46 6.09 6.94 1.77
C GLU A 46 5.47 8.33 1.86
N LEU A 47 4.95 8.73 3.03
CA LEU A 47 4.34 10.05 3.20
C LEU A 47 5.35 11.17 2.90
N ARG A 48 6.60 11.03 3.34
CA ARG A 48 7.66 12.00 3.01
C ARG A 48 7.90 12.08 1.51
N TYR A 49 7.96 10.94 0.83
CA TYR A 49 8.10 10.90 -0.62
C TYR A 49 6.91 11.56 -1.32
N VAL A 50 5.67 11.18 -0.99
CA VAL A 50 4.45 11.69 -1.62
C VAL A 50 4.27 13.18 -1.37
N LEU A 51 4.41 13.64 -0.13
CA LEU A 51 4.29 15.06 0.23
C LEU A 51 5.44 15.90 -0.32
N GLY A 52 6.63 15.33 -0.44
CA GLY A 52 7.76 16.00 -1.08
C GLY A 52 7.54 16.18 -2.58
N ARG A 53 7.22 15.09 -3.27
CA ARG A 53 7.08 15.03 -4.74
C ARG A 53 5.81 15.71 -5.26
N PHE A 54 4.70 15.60 -4.53
CA PHE A 54 3.36 16.05 -4.95
C PHE A 54 2.77 17.13 -4.02
N GLY A 55 3.56 17.74 -3.14
CA GLY A 55 3.05 18.70 -2.16
C GLY A 55 2.28 19.87 -2.78
N ASP A 56 2.64 20.33 -3.98
CA ASP A 56 1.90 21.42 -4.64
C ASP A 56 0.47 21.00 -5.05
N LEU A 57 0.22 19.70 -5.24
CA LEU A 57 -1.11 19.16 -5.49
C LEU A 57 -1.92 18.98 -4.20
N LEU A 58 -1.24 18.82 -3.08
CA LEU A 58 -1.81 18.48 -1.78
C LEU A 58 -1.94 19.71 -0.85
N THR A 59 -1.86 20.92 -1.39
CA THR A 59 -2.02 22.18 -0.65
C THR A 59 -3.41 22.81 -0.83
N GLY A 60 -3.73 23.79 0.03
CA GLY A 60 -4.97 24.56 -0.03
C GLY A 60 -6.24 23.74 0.24
N THR A 61 -7.35 24.13 -0.40
CA THR A 61 -8.68 23.50 -0.20
C THR A 61 -8.70 22.03 -0.60
N VAL A 62 -7.93 21.64 -1.62
CA VAL A 62 -7.82 20.24 -2.05
C VAL A 62 -7.13 19.41 -0.97
N GLY A 63 -6.00 19.89 -0.45
CA GLY A 63 -5.31 19.25 0.66
C GLY A 63 -6.22 19.08 1.88
N LEU A 64 -6.96 20.14 2.25
CA LEU A 64 -7.90 20.10 3.37
C LEU A 64 -9.01 19.07 3.15
N LEU A 65 -9.63 19.03 1.96
CA LEU A 65 -10.65 18.04 1.63
C LEU A 65 -10.12 16.62 1.78
N LEU A 66 -8.93 16.33 1.24
CA LEU A 66 -8.31 15.02 1.35
C LEU A 66 -8.02 14.65 2.81
N VAL A 67 -7.47 15.58 3.60
CA VAL A 67 -7.23 15.35 5.04
C VAL A 67 -8.53 15.06 5.78
N VAL A 68 -9.61 15.80 5.52
CA VAL A 68 -10.92 15.57 6.17
C VAL A 68 -11.47 14.19 5.80
N LEU A 69 -11.49 13.84 4.52
CA LEU A 69 -12.02 12.56 4.06
C LEU A 69 -11.21 11.39 4.62
N VAL A 70 -9.88 11.47 4.57
CA VAL A 70 -8.99 10.40 5.03
C VAL A 70 -9.00 10.27 6.56
N SER A 71 -9.14 11.39 7.28
CA SER A 71 -9.35 11.35 8.73
C SER A 71 -10.70 10.71 9.08
N GLY A 72 -11.75 10.97 8.28
CA GLY A 72 -13.03 10.29 8.40
C GLY A 72 -12.90 8.76 8.23
N ILE A 73 -12.06 8.31 7.29
CA ILE A 73 -11.78 6.87 7.10
C ILE A 73 -11.07 6.29 8.32
N ALA A 74 -10.06 6.99 8.84
CA ALA A 74 -9.35 6.56 10.05
C ALA A 74 -10.31 6.46 11.24
N VAL A 75 -11.19 7.45 11.43
CA VAL A 75 -12.24 7.43 12.46
C VAL A 75 -13.22 6.28 12.23
N ALA A 76 -13.65 6.02 10.99
CA ALA A 76 -14.54 4.90 10.70
C ALA A 76 -13.91 3.56 11.07
N ARG A 77 -12.61 3.37 10.77
CA ARG A 77 -11.84 2.15 11.11
C ARG A 77 -11.62 1.99 12.61
N LEU A 78 -11.19 3.04 13.30
CA LEU A 78 -10.94 3.02 14.74
C LEU A 78 -12.24 2.93 15.55
N GLY A 79 -13.30 3.55 15.05
CA GLY A 79 -14.63 3.59 15.65
C GLY A 79 -15.46 2.33 15.44
N GLY A 80 -14.89 1.24 14.90
CA GLY A 80 -15.63 0.01 14.60
C GLY A 80 -16.49 -0.51 15.77
N ALA A 81 -15.94 -0.46 16.99
CA ALA A 81 -16.66 -0.86 18.20
C ALA A 81 -17.86 0.05 18.55
N TYR A 82 -17.83 1.32 18.16
CA TYR A 82 -18.86 2.32 18.47
C TYR A 82 -19.87 2.53 17.33
N LEU A 83 -19.40 2.42 16.08
CA LEU A 83 -20.21 2.60 14.87
C LEU A 83 -20.91 1.30 14.45
N GLY A 84 -20.51 0.15 15.01
CA GLY A 84 -21.08 -1.15 14.69
C GLY A 84 -21.06 -1.44 13.18
N GLY A 85 -22.20 -1.87 12.64
CA GLY A 85 -22.35 -2.20 11.22
C GLY A 85 -22.12 -1.03 10.25
N TRP A 86 -22.08 0.22 10.73
CA TRP A 86 -21.89 1.41 9.88
C TRP A 86 -20.43 1.75 9.60
N SER A 87 -19.48 1.23 10.39
CA SER A 87 -18.05 1.49 10.23
C SER A 87 -17.57 1.19 8.80
N ARG A 88 -17.91 0.00 8.29
CA ARG A 88 -17.46 -0.45 6.97
C ARG A 88 -18.13 0.30 5.81
N PRO A 89 -19.46 0.50 5.76
CA PRO A 89 -20.09 1.35 4.76
C PRO A 89 -19.54 2.78 4.74
N ALA A 90 -19.29 3.36 5.92
CA ALA A 90 -18.71 4.71 6.02
C ALA A 90 -17.30 4.76 5.43
N GLU A 91 -16.44 3.78 5.77
CA GLU A 91 -15.11 3.62 5.16
C GLU A 91 -15.20 3.56 3.63
N ILE A 92 -16.10 2.72 3.09
CA ILE A 92 -16.28 2.54 1.63
C ILE A 92 -16.68 3.88 0.99
N LEU A 93 -17.73 4.53 1.51
CA LEU A 93 -18.24 5.78 0.96
C LEU A 93 -17.17 6.88 0.97
N LEU A 94 -16.44 7.03 2.08
CA LEU A 94 -15.37 8.00 2.19
C LEU A 94 -14.20 7.68 1.26
N GLY A 95 -13.83 6.40 1.11
CA GLY A 95 -12.81 5.95 0.16
C GLY A 95 -13.17 6.30 -1.29
N TYR A 96 -14.41 6.05 -1.70
CA TYR A 96 -14.89 6.46 -3.02
C TYR A 96 -15.03 7.98 -3.16
N ALA A 97 -15.33 8.71 -2.08
CA ALA A 97 -15.32 10.17 -2.09
C ALA A 97 -13.90 10.73 -2.33
N VAL A 98 -12.86 10.11 -1.76
CA VAL A 98 -11.45 10.46 -2.03
C VAL A 98 -11.13 10.26 -3.52
N LEU A 99 -11.51 9.11 -4.09
CA LEU A 99 -11.34 8.83 -5.52
C LEU A 99 -12.12 9.82 -6.39
N GLY A 100 -13.36 10.13 -6.01
CA GLY A 100 -14.22 11.09 -6.70
C GLY A 100 -13.63 12.51 -6.68
N ALA A 101 -13.09 12.95 -5.55
CA ALA A 101 -12.37 14.22 -5.44
C ALA A 101 -11.14 14.24 -6.35
N GLY A 102 -10.32 13.18 -6.33
CA GLY A 102 -9.17 13.04 -7.22
C GLY A 102 -9.54 13.08 -8.71
N ALA A 103 -10.61 12.38 -9.10
CA ALA A 103 -11.15 12.38 -10.45
C ALA A 103 -11.67 13.76 -10.87
N TRP A 104 -12.40 14.45 -9.99
CA TRP A 104 -12.94 15.78 -10.24
C TRP A 104 -11.83 16.81 -10.51
N ILE A 105 -10.74 16.73 -9.75
CA ILE A 105 -9.59 17.63 -9.85
C ILE A 105 -8.73 17.27 -11.07
N GLY A 106 -8.45 15.98 -11.27
CA GLY A 106 -7.50 15.50 -12.28
C GLY A 106 -8.07 15.37 -13.70
N LEU A 107 -9.38 15.19 -13.85
CA LEU A 107 -10.04 14.92 -15.14
C LEU A 107 -10.95 16.08 -15.56
N ARG A 108 -11.23 16.18 -16.87
CA ARG A 108 -12.15 17.15 -17.46
C ARG A 108 -13.03 16.49 -18.53
N GLY A 109 -14.17 17.12 -18.84
CA GLY A 109 -15.08 16.70 -19.92
C GLY A 109 -15.61 15.27 -19.74
N VAL A 110 -15.80 14.56 -20.85
CA VAL A 110 -16.39 13.20 -20.87
C VAL A 110 -15.59 12.22 -20.01
N ALA A 111 -14.26 12.31 -20.00
CA ALA A 111 -13.42 11.43 -19.18
C ALA A 111 -13.75 11.53 -17.68
N ARG A 112 -14.08 12.73 -17.19
CA ARG A 112 -14.52 12.91 -15.80
C ARG A 112 -15.85 12.21 -15.54
N VAL A 113 -16.83 12.39 -16.43
CA VAL A 113 -18.16 11.78 -16.29
C VAL A 113 -18.06 10.26 -16.30
N VAL A 114 -17.31 9.69 -17.24
CA VAL A 114 -17.09 8.24 -17.34
C VAL A 114 -16.44 7.70 -16.07
N VAL A 115 -15.36 8.32 -15.58
CA VAL A 115 -14.68 7.85 -14.37
C VAL A 115 -15.58 7.96 -13.14
N LEU A 116 -16.33 9.04 -12.98
CA LEU A 116 -17.27 9.18 -11.85
C LEU A 116 -18.40 8.15 -11.92
N ALA A 117 -18.94 7.87 -13.10
CA ALA A 117 -19.96 6.83 -13.28
C ALA A 117 -19.41 5.44 -12.90
N VAL A 118 -18.17 5.13 -13.31
CA VAL A 118 -17.47 3.89 -12.90
C VAL A 118 -17.28 3.85 -11.39
N LEU A 119 -16.87 4.95 -10.75
CA LEU A 119 -16.70 5.02 -9.30
C LEU A 119 -18.03 4.81 -8.55
N VAL A 120 -19.14 5.37 -9.03
CA VAL A 120 -20.47 5.16 -8.43
C VAL A 120 -20.88 3.70 -8.55
N GLY A 121 -20.72 3.07 -9.72
CA GLY A 121 -21.00 1.65 -9.91
C GLY A 121 -20.14 0.76 -9.00
N ALA A 122 -18.83 1.06 -8.93
CA ALA A 122 -17.91 0.32 -8.06
C ALA A 122 -18.21 0.52 -6.56
N ALA A 123 -18.66 1.72 -6.16
CA ALA A 123 -19.13 1.98 -4.80
C ALA A 123 -20.37 1.15 -4.47
N ALA A 124 -21.35 1.08 -5.38
CA ALA A 124 -22.53 0.24 -5.20
C ALA A 124 -22.16 -1.24 -5.02
N VAL A 125 -21.27 -1.77 -5.89
CA VAL A 125 -20.79 -3.16 -5.77
C VAL A 125 -20.06 -3.38 -4.44
N SER A 126 -19.19 -2.43 -4.03
CA SER A 126 -18.45 -2.51 -2.77
C SER A 126 -19.37 -2.50 -1.55
N LEU A 127 -20.43 -1.69 -1.56
CA LEU A 127 -21.42 -1.64 -0.49
C LEU A 127 -22.26 -2.92 -0.42
N SER A 128 -22.59 -3.52 -1.56
CA SER A 128 -23.26 -4.82 -1.62
C SER A 128 -22.34 -5.99 -1.20
N HIS A 129 -21.03 -5.83 -1.36
CA HIS A 129 -20.04 -6.87 -1.07
C HIS A 129 -18.84 -6.36 -0.23
N PRO A 130 -19.04 -5.93 1.04
CA PRO A 130 -17.99 -5.24 1.80
C PRO A 130 -16.78 -6.09 2.17
N ALA A 131 -16.94 -7.43 2.21
CA ALA A 131 -15.83 -8.35 2.44
C ALA A 131 -14.87 -8.36 1.23
N TYR A 132 -15.42 -8.41 0.02
CA TYR A 132 -14.64 -8.36 -1.22
C TYR A 132 -13.95 -7.02 -1.38
N HIS A 133 -14.62 -5.91 -1.02
CA HIS A 133 -14.03 -4.58 -1.06
C HIS A 133 -12.68 -4.53 -0.34
N VAL A 134 -12.57 -5.12 0.84
CA VAL A 134 -11.33 -5.07 1.63
C VAL A 134 -10.24 -5.97 1.10
N VAL A 135 -10.59 -7.16 0.63
CA VAL A 135 -9.61 -8.04 -0.01
C VAL A 135 -9.05 -7.35 -1.27
N VAL A 136 -9.93 -6.79 -2.11
CA VAL A 136 -9.53 -6.05 -3.31
C VAL A 136 -8.67 -4.85 -2.94
N LEU A 137 -9.08 -4.03 -1.96
CA LEU A 137 -8.32 -2.86 -1.53
C LEU A 137 -6.93 -3.24 -1.01
N ALA A 138 -6.84 -4.28 -0.19
CA ALA A 138 -5.56 -4.76 0.37
C ALA A 138 -4.58 -5.20 -0.74
N HIS A 139 -5.07 -5.91 -1.76
CA HIS A 139 -4.23 -6.34 -2.88
C HIS A 139 -3.89 -5.18 -3.83
N LEU A 140 -4.87 -4.33 -4.17
CA LEU A 140 -4.64 -3.18 -5.04
C LEU A 140 -3.67 -2.17 -4.43
N HIS A 141 -3.71 -1.97 -3.12
CA HIS A 141 -2.76 -1.10 -2.43
C HIS A 141 -1.31 -1.60 -2.60
N ASN A 142 -1.10 -2.91 -2.58
CA ASN A 142 0.22 -3.49 -2.84
C ASN A 142 0.71 -3.31 -4.29
N LEU A 143 -0.17 -2.94 -5.23
CA LEU A 143 0.19 -2.60 -6.61
C LEU A 143 0.60 -1.13 -6.76
N VAL A 144 0.28 -0.26 -5.79
CA VAL A 144 0.55 1.18 -5.89
C VAL A 144 2.03 1.51 -6.14
N PRO A 145 3.01 0.86 -5.48
CA PRO A 145 4.43 1.10 -5.75
C PRO A 145 4.79 0.93 -7.23
N LEU A 146 4.11 0.05 -7.98
CA LEU A 146 4.36 -0.14 -9.41
C LEU A 146 4.23 1.17 -10.19
N VAL A 147 3.25 2.01 -9.86
CA VAL A 147 3.02 3.27 -10.59
C VAL A 147 4.18 4.24 -10.36
N PHE A 148 4.68 4.34 -9.12
CA PHE A 148 5.85 5.16 -8.80
C PHE A 148 7.12 4.63 -9.46
N LEU A 149 7.34 3.31 -9.46
CA LEU A 149 8.44 2.67 -10.17
C LEU A 149 8.35 2.92 -11.69
N TRP A 150 7.14 2.90 -12.25
CA TRP A 150 6.90 3.11 -13.66
C TRP A 150 7.14 4.55 -14.11
N GLU A 151 6.74 5.52 -13.28
CA GLU A 151 7.03 6.95 -13.44
C GLU A 151 8.53 7.18 -13.37
N TRP A 152 9.17 6.66 -12.32
CA TRP A 152 10.61 6.77 -12.11
C TRP A 152 11.40 6.21 -13.29
N ALA A 153 10.98 5.06 -13.84
CA ALA A 153 11.64 4.43 -14.98
C ALA A 153 11.66 5.31 -16.25
N ARG A 154 10.81 6.35 -16.34
CA ARG A 154 10.79 7.27 -17.49
C ARG A 154 12.08 8.06 -17.64
N ARG A 155 12.86 8.24 -16.56
CA ARG A 155 14.17 8.90 -16.62
C ARG A 155 15.28 8.01 -17.20
N LEU A 156 15.00 6.72 -17.43
CA LEU A 156 15.98 5.76 -17.92
C LEU A 156 16.03 5.72 -19.45
N PRO A 157 17.20 5.38 -20.04
CA PRO A 157 17.32 5.05 -21.46
C PRO A 157 16.41 3.88 -21.86
N VAL A 158 15.95 3.83 -23.12
CA VAL A 158 14.92 2.88 -23.61
C VAL A 158 15.21 1.43 -23.23
N ARG A 159 16.43 0.92 -23.47
CA ARG A 159 16.80 -0.48 -23.16
C ARG A 159 16.75 -0.76 -21.66
N ALA A 160 17.33 0.11 -20.84
CA ALA A 160 17.33 -0.04 -19.37
C ALA A 160 15.91 0.09 -18.80
N ARG A 161 15.08 0.96 -19.38
CA ARG A 161 13.66 1.12 -19.03
C ARG A 161 12.86 -0.15 -19.29
N GLY A 162 13.06 -0.78 -20.45
CA GLY A 162 12.41 -2.04 -20.81
C GLY A 162 12.72 -3.14 -19.82
N TRP A 163 14.01 -3.36 -19.53
CA TRP A 163 14.45 -4.33 -18.53
C TRP A 163 13.86 -4.04 -17.13
N PHE A 164 14.00 -2.80 -16.65
CA PHE A 164 13.51 -2.40 -15.34
C PHE A 164 11.99 -2.66 -15.21
N ARG A 165 11.20 -2.27 -16.22
CA ARG A 165 9.75 -2.51 -16.26
C ARG A 165 9.40 -3.99 -16.32
N GLY A 166 10.16 -4.78 -17.10
CA GLY A 166 10.00 -6.23 -17.17
C GLY A 166 10.14 -6.88 -15.79
N VAL A 167 11.15 -6.49 -15.01
CA VAL A 167 11.30 -6.95 -13.62
C VAL A 167 10.09 -6.56 -12.77
N GLN A 168 9.58 -5.33 -12.90
CA GLN A 168 8.42 -4.89 -12.10
C GLN A 168 7.15 -5.67 -12.46
N VAL A 169 6.89 -5.89 -13.74
CA VAL A 169 5.77 -6.73 -14.19
C VAL A 169 5.92 -8.17 -13.69
N GLY A 170 7.15 -8.69 -13.70
CA GLY A 170 7.47 -10.04 -13.24
C GLY A 170 7.04 -10.26 -11.78
N TRP A 171 7.50 -9.41 -10.87
CA TRP A 171 7.12 -9.59 -9.46
C TRP A 171 5.70 -9.13 -9.16
N VAL A 172 5.14 -8.12 -9.82
CA VAL A 172 3.79 -7.64 -9.51
C VAL A 172 2.69 -8.57 -10.03
N LEU A 173 2.86 -9.15 -11.23
CA LEU A 173 1.81 -9.91 -11.90
C LEU A 173 2.14 -11.39 -12.03
N VAL A 174 3.35 -11.71 -12.50
CA VAL A 174 3.70 -13.11 -12.82
C VAL A 174 3.85 -13.92 -11.53
N ALA A 175 4.60 -13.45 -10.54
CA ALA A 175 4.80 -14.18 -9.30
C ALA A 175 3.48 -14.46 -8.53
N PRO A 176 2.58 -13.49 -8.30
CA PRO A 176 1.29 -13.77 -7.67
C PRO A 176 0.41 -14.70 -8.49
N ALA A 177 0.39 -14.58 -9.82
CA ALA A 177 -0.37 -15.50 -10.68
C ALA A 177 0.13 -16.95 -10.55
N VAL A 178 1.46 -17.16 -10.52
CA VAL A 178 2.08 -18.48 -10.32
C VAL A 178 1.75 -19.04 -8.93
N VAL A 179 1.77 -18.20 -7.89
CA VAL A 179 1.34 -18.59 -6.53
C VAL A 179 -0.13 -19.01 -6.51
N LEU A 180 -1.02 -18.20 -7.07
CA LEU A 180 -2.46 -18.47 -7.09
C LEU A 180 -2.82 -19.70 -7.93
N ALA A 181 -2.04 -19.99 -8.98
CA ALA A 181 -2.15 -21.22 -9.76
C ALA A 181 -1.76 -22.49 -8.99
N GLY A 182 -1.21 -22.37 -7.78
CA GLY A 182 -0.88 -23.50 -6.91
C GLY A 182 0.48 -24.13 -7.18
N VAL A 183 1.34 -23.49 -7.97
CA VAL A 183 2.67 -24.03 -8.29
C VAL A 183 3.50 -24.28 -7.02
N PHE A 184 3.29 -23.48 -5.98
CA PHE A 184 4.05 -23.55 -4.75
C PHE A 184 3.41 -24.38 -3.63
N ASP A 185 2.23 -24.99 -3.83
CA ASP A 185 1.42 -25.60 -2.76
C ASP A 185 2.20 -26.57 -1.87
N ARG A 186 3.07 -27.40 -2.45
CA ARG A 186 3.87 -28.40 -1.71
C ARG A 186 4.89 -27.81 -0.73
N TRP A 187 5.20 -26.52 -0.86
CA TRP A 187 6.17 -25.81 -0.03
C TRP A 187 5.51 -24.77 0.88
N VAL A 188 4.20 -24.56 0.74
CA VAL A 188 3.48 -23.61 1.57
C VAL A 188 3.39 -24.18 2.98
N ASP A 189 4.05 -23.50 3.92
CA ASP A 189 3.92 -23.83 5.34
C ASP A 189 2.78 -23.00 5.96
N ALA A 190 1.74 -23.68 6.44
CA ALA A 190 0.61 -23.04 7.08
C ALA A 190 0.84 -22.78 8.58
N ASP A 191 1.91 -23.30 9.17
CA ASP A 191 2.18 -23.17 10.60
C ASP A 191 2.47 -21.70 10.97
N PRO A 192 1.71 -21.11 11.93
CA PRO A 192 2.02 -19.79 12.47
C PRO A 192 3.41 -19.67 13.11
N GLY A 193 4.01 -20.78 13.56
CA GLY A 193 5.36 -20.86 14.08
C GLY A 193 5.68 -19.78 15.13
N ALA A 194 6.70 -18.96 14.85
CA ALA A 194 7.18 -17.91 15.75
C ALA A 194 6.13 -16.85 16.11
N VAL A 195 5.06 -16.69 15.32
CA VAL A 195 4.01 -15.70 15.58
C VAL A 195 2.74 -16.31 16.17
N ARG A 196 2.72 -17.62 16.46
CA ARG A 196 1.56 -18.31 17.05
C ARG A 196 1.04 -17.63 18.32
N ALA A 197 1.95 -17.15 19.18
CA ALA A 197 1.58 -16.45 20.41
C ALA A 197 0.82 -15.13 20.16
N LEU A 198 1.00 -14.51 19.00
CA LEU A 198 0.39 -13.22 18.63
C LEU A 198 -0.94 -13.39 17.90
N VAL A 199 -1.05 -14.41 17.03
CA VAL A 199 -2.17 -14.55 16.08
C VAL A 199 -2.95 -15.87 16.22
N GLY A 200 -2.59 -16.72 17.18
CA GLY A 200 -3.13 -18.07 17.30
C GLY A 200 -2.85 -18.88 16.03
N GLU A 201 -3.88 -19.56 15.52
CA GLU A 201 -3.83 -20.29 14.23
C GLU A 201 -3.88 -19.37 12.99
N GLY A 202 -3.87 -18.04 13.17
CA GLY A 202 -3.75 -17.08 12.06
C GLY A 202 -5.03 -16.89 11.22
N ALA A 203 -6.16 -17.50 11.59
CA ALA A 203 -7.41 -17.43 10.82
C ALA A 203 -7.88 -16.00 10.52
N GLN A 204 -7.71 -15.06 11.45
CA GLN A 204 -8.05 -13.65 11.23
C GLN A 204 -7.13 -12.99 10.20
N VAL A 205 -5.84 -13.32 10.19
CA VAL A 205 -4.86 -12.79 9.23
C VAL A 205 -5.19 -13.32 7.84
N VAL A 206 -5.39 -14.63 7.72
CA VAL A 206 -5.74 -15.30 6.45
C VAL A 206 -7.05 -14.73 5.87
N SER A 207 -8.12 -14.69 6.67
CA SER A 207 -9.44 -14.22 6.19
C SER A 207 -9.46 -12.74 5.79
N SER A 208 -8.53 -11.93 6.30
CA SER A 208 -8.43 -10.51 5.91
C SER A 208 -7.94 -10.27 4.49
N VAL A 209 -7.35 -11.29 3.85
CA VAL A 209 -6.75 -11.20 2.51
C VAL A 209 -7.18 -12.34 1.59
N ALA A 210 -7.80 -13.40 2.10
CA ALA A 210 -8.31 -14.49 1.28
C ALA A 210 -9.55 -14.07 0.48
N TRP A 211 -9.66 -14.55 -0.77
CA TRP A 211 -10.86 -14.32 -1.57
C TRP A 211 -12.08 -15.02 -0.96
N PRO A 212 -13.17 -14.30 -0.63
CA PRO A 212 -14.27 -14.88 0.15
C PRO A 212 -14.95 -16.10 -0.49
N ALA A 213 -15.03 -16.16 -1.83
CA ALA A 213 -15.64 -17.27 -2.56
C ALA A 213 -14.70 -18.46 -2.82
N ALA A 214 -13.42 -18.38 -2.42
CA ALA A 214 -12.42 -19.42 -2.69
C ALA A 214 -11.60 -19.75 -1.42
N PRO A 215 -12.24 -20.26 -0.36
CA PRO A 215 -11.58 -20.57 0.90
C PRO A 215 -10.46 -21.62 0.75
N GLU A 216 -10.57 -22.54 -0.20
CA GLU A 216 -9.55 -23.54 -0.53
C GLU A 216 -8.24 -22.91 -1.03
N ALA A 217 -8.31 -21.70 -1.60
CA ALA A 217 -7.14 -20.95 -2.05
C ALA A 217 -6.65 -19.95 -1.00
N ALA A 218 -7.23 -19.90 0.20
CA ALA A 218 -6.97 -18.85 1.19
C ALA A 218 -5.49 -18.69 1.54
N MET A 219 -4.76 -19.80 1.65
CA MET A 219 -3.32 -19.75 1.91
C MET A 219 -2.53 -19.23 0.71
N ARG A 220 -2.93 -19.57 -0.52
CA ARG A 220 -2.30 -19.01 -1.73
C ARG A 220 -2.48 -17.48 -1.79
N TRP A 221 -3.66 -16.99 -1.41
CA TRP A 221 -3.92 -15.56 -1.27
C TRP A 221 -3.05 -14.92 -0.18
N LEU A 222 -2.89 -15.57 0.98
CA LEU A 222 -2.00 -15.07 2.02
C LEU A 222 -0.54 -15.02 1.54
N VAL A 223 -0.04 -16.05 0.85
CA VAL A 223 1.31 -16.07 0.28
C VAL A 223 1.49 -14.95 -0.73
N ALA A 224 0.55 -14.77 -1.66
CA ALA A 224 0.58 -13.69 -2.65
C ALA A 224 0.57 -12.32 -1.97
N PHE A 225 -0.25 -12.13 -0.95
CA PHE A 225 -0.28 -10.93 -0.13
C PHE A 225 1.04 -10.69 0.59
N ALA A 226 1.56 -11.67 1.33
CA ALA A 226 2.80 -11.57 2.10
C ALA A 226 3.98 -11.21 1.20
N PHE A 227 4.06 -11.84 0.02
CA PHE A 227 5.05 -11.55 -1.00
C PHE A 227 4.94 -10.12 -1.55
N LEU A 228 3.75 -9.71 -2.00
CA LEU A 228 3.51 -8.38 -2.54
C LEU A 228 3.74 -7.28 -1.48
N GLN A 229 3.31 -7.52 -0.24
CA GLN A 229 3.53 -6.62 0.90
C GLN A 229 5.03 -6.48 1.22
N THR A 230 5.79 -7.57 1.15
CA THR A 230 7.25 -7.53 1.34
C THR A 230 7.91 -6.70 0.25
N MET A 231 7.53 -6.90 -1.02
CA MET A 231 8.04 -6.08 -2.12
C MET A 231 7.61 -4.62 -2.00
N HIS A 232 6.39 -4.35 -1.51
CA HIS A 232 5.92 -3.00 -1.19
C HIS A 232 6.87 -2.33 -0.17
N TYR A 233 7.26 -3.03 0.89
CA TYR A 233 8.27 -2.53 1.84
C TYR A 233 9.64 -2.32 1.20
N VAL A 234 10.12 -3.24 0.37
CA VAL A 234 11.39 -3.08 -0.35
C VAL A 234 11.38 -1.79 -1.19
N VAL A 235 10.27 -1.48 -1.84
CA VAL A 235 10.18 -0.26 -2.65
C VAL A 235 10.24 1.00 -1.80
N TRP A 236 9.42 1.10 -0.75
CA TRP A 236 9.33 2.30 0.06
C TRP A 236 10.49 2.50 1.04
N VAL A 237 10.99 1.41 1.63
CA VAL A 237 12.04 1.47 2.66
C VAL A 237 13.43 1.47 2.03
N TRP A 238 13.62 0.75 0.92
CA TRP A 238 14.94 0.60 0.33
C TRP A 238 15.13 1.36 -0.98
N PHE A 239 14.24 1.16 -1.96
CA PHE A 239 14.44 1.68 -3.32
C PHE A 239 14.24 3.20 -3.40
N LEU A 240 13.04 3.72 -3.09
CA LEU A 240 12.70 5.13 -3.31
C LEU A 240 13.59 6.10 -2.51
N PRO A 241 13.95 5.86 -1.24
CA PRO A 241 14.87 6.72 -0.52
C PRO A 241 16.24 6.87 -1.18
N ARG A 242 16.71 5.83 -1.89
CA ARG A 242 17.99 5.83 -2.62
C ARG A 242 17.86 6.35 -4.04
N ALA A 243 16.72 6.07 -4.66
CA ALA A 243 16.50 6.31 -6.07
C ALA A 243 15.91 7.70 -6.33
N ALA A 244 15.29 8.33 -5.33
CA ALA A 244 14.69 9.66 -5.41
C ALA A 244 14.91 10.49 -4.12
N PRO A 245 16.17 10.68 -3.66
CA PRO A 245 16.46 11.47 -2.46
C PRO A 245 15.96 12.93 -2.56
N GLU A 246 15.81 13.45 -3.78
CA GLU A 246 15.25 14.78 -4.05
C GLU A 246 13.83 14.96 -3.50
N ALA A 247 13.01 13.91 -3.46
CA ALA A 247 11.66 13.98 -2.91
C ALA A 247 11.70 14.22 -1.39
N THR A 248 12.59 13.54 -0.68
CA THR A 248 12.81 13.75 0.76
C THR A 248 13.34 15.16 1.03
N ALA A 249 14.30 15.64 0.24
CA ALA A 249 14.82 17.01 0.37
C ALA A 249 13.72 18.07 0.15
N ALA A 250 12.84 17.86 -0.84
CA ALA A 250 11.71 18.75 -1.10
C ALA A 250 10.69 18.74 0.07
N PHE A 251 10.45 17.59 0.69
CA PHE A 251 9.63 17.48 1.89
C PHE A 251 10.23 18.28 3.05
N GLU A 252 11.53 18.10 3.31
CA GLU A 252 12.23 18.78 4.41
C GLU A 252 12.24 20.29 4.24
N ALA A 253 12.43 20.77 3.00
CA ALA A 253 12.37 22.19 2.68
C ALA A 253 10.96 22.78 2.86
N ARG A 254 9.92 22.04 2.48
CA ARG A 254 8.51 22.50 2.57
C ARG A 254 7.96 22.42 4.00
N TRP A 255 8.40 21.43 4.78
CA TRP A 255 7.88 21.14 6.13
C TRP A 255 9.02 21.02 7.17
N PRO A 256 9.74 22.11 7.46
CA PRO A 256 10.90 22.08 8.37
C PRO A 256 10.53 21.67 9.80
N VAL A 257 9.33 22.05 10.28
CA VAL A 257 8.83 21.66 11.60
C VAL A 257 8.58 20.16 11.70
N ALA A 258 7.93 19.58 10.67
CA ALA A 258 7.68 18.13 10.61
C ALA A 258 8.97 17.31 10.45
N SER A 259 10.05 17.94 9.99
CA SER A 259 11.38 17.33 9.84
C SER A 259 12.27 17.53 11.06
N SER A 260 11.76 18.19 12.11
CA SER A 260 12.53 18.45 13.33
C SER A 260 12.82 17.15 14.12
N ARG A 261 13.94 17.15 14.85
CA ARG A 261 14.32 16.03 15.74
C ARG A 261 13.23 15.69 16.77
N ARG A 262 12.47 16.68 17.22
CA ARG A 262 11.37 16.50 18.18
C ARG A 262 10.23 15.69 17.56
N VAL A 263 9.80 16.04 16.34
CA VAL A 263 8.75 15.30 15.63
C VAL A 263 9.22 13.88 15.30
N TRP A 264 10.49 13.70 14.93
CA TRP A 264 11.08 12.36 14.80
C TRP A 264 11.05 11.57 16.11
N GLY A 265 11.40 12.18 17.23
CA GLY A 265 11.33 11.55 18.55
C GLY A 265 9.91 11.11 18.89
N VAL A 266 8.89 11.96 18.63
CA VAL A 266 7.48 11.60 18.79
C VAL A 266 7.10 10.45 17.86
N GLY A 267 7.50 10.50 16.59
CA GLY A 267 7.25 9.43 15.62
C GLY A 267 7.84 8.09 16.05
N VAL A 268 9.08 8.08 16.54
CA VAL A 268 9.73 6.86 17.09
C VAL A 268 9.01 6.38 18.34
N ALA A 269 8.64 7.27 19.26
CA ALA A 269 7.89 6.88 20.47
C ALA A 269 6.54 6.26 20.13
N LEU A 270 5.79 6.83 19.18
CA LEU A 270 4.53 6.27 18.68
C LEU A 270 4.75 4.93 17.96
N ALA A 271 5.85 4.78 17.21
CA ALA A 271 6.21 3.53 16.57
C ALA A 271 6.48 2.42 17.60
N VAL A 272 7.23 2.75 18.66
CA VAL A 272 7.53 1.83 19.77
C VAL A 272 6.24 1.47 20.52
N ALA A 273 5.37 2.45 20.78
CA ALA A 273 4.08 2.21 21.44
C ALA A 273 3.18 1.28 20.59
N LEU A 274 3.10 1.51 19.28
CA LEU A 274 2.36 0.63 18.38
C LEU A 274 3.00 -0.76 18.28
N GLY A 275 4.33 -0.84 18.24
CA GLY A 275 5.06 -2.11 18.27
C GLY A 275 4.76 -2.91 19.53
N ALA A 276 4.79 -2.25 20.69
CA ALA A 276 4.40 -2.87 21.96
C ALA A 276 2.94 -3.36 21.90
N LEU A 277 2.02 -2.54 21.40
CA LEU A 277 0.62 -2.94 21.23
C LEU A 277 0.47 -4.15 20.29
N LEU A 278 1.17 -4.18 19.16
CA LEU A 278 1.16 -5.32 18.23
C LEU A 278 1.72 -6.61 18.86
N LEU A 279 2.64 -6.49 19.82
CA LEU A 279 3.22 -7.62 20.55
C LEU A 279 2.34 -8.10 21.71
N THR A 280 1.53 -7.23 22.32
CA THR A 280 0.66 -7.60 23.45
C THR A 280 -0.77 -7.94 23.01
N ASP A 281 -1.30 -7.22 22.01
CA ASP A 281 -2.61 -7.44 21.40
C ASP A 281 -2.52 -7.12 19.90
N TYR A 282 -2.18 -8.15 19.12
CA TYR A 282 -2.02 -8.00 17.67
C TYR A 282 -3.29 -7.48 16.98
N GLY A 283 -4.48 -7.86 17.46
CA GLY A 283 -5.75 -7.44 16.87
C GLY A 283 -5.99 -5.94 17.04
N GLN A 284 -5.79 -5.41 18.25
CA GLN A 284 -5.87 -3.98 18.51
C GLN A 284 -4.75 -3.22 17.80
N GLY A 285 -3.51 -3.72 17.88
CA GLY A 285 -2.36 -3.11 17.20
C GLY A 285 -2.59 -3.00 15.69
N ARG A 286 -3.13 -4.04 15.06
CA ARG A 286 -3.49 -4.03 13.64
C ARG A 286 -4.61 -3.03 13.34
N THR A 287 -5.59 -2.87 14.22
CA THR A 287 -6.68 -1.90 14.06
C THR A 287 -6.16 -0.46 14.12
N VAL A 288 -5.33 -0.15 15.12
CA VAL A 288 -4.68 1.16 15.24
C VAL A 288 -3.78 1.43 14.05
N TYR A 289 -2.96 0.46 13.67
CA TYR A 289 -2.11 0.54 12.49
C TYR A 289 -2.94 0.81 11.23
N SER A 290 -4.03 0.07 11.00
CA SER A 290 -4.91 0.24 9.83
C SER A 290 -5.56 1.63 9.79
N GLY A 291 -5.91 2.19 10.95
CA GLY A 291 -6.36 3.58 11.08
C GLY A 291 -5.30 4.56 10.56
N LEU A 292 -4.08 4.46 11.08
CA LEU A 292 -2.94 5.29 10.66
C LEU A 292 -2.55 5.06 9.19
N ALA A 293 -2.61 3.82 8.72
CA ALA A 293 -2.30 3.43 7.36
C ALA A 293 -3.26 4.05 6.33
N SER A 294 -4.47 4.43 6.75
CA SER A 294 -5.44 5.13 5.89
C SER A 294 -4.85 6.40 5.29
N TYR A 295 -3.97 7.09 6.02
CA TYR A 295 -3.35 8.33 5.56
C TYR A 295 -2.49 8.15 4.32
N HIS A 296 -1.73 7.07 4.20
CA HIS A 296 -0.91 6.87 3.01
C HIS A 296 -1.73 6.16 1.92
N ALA A 297 -2.39 5.04 2.25
CA ALA A 297 -3.17 4.26 1.29
C ALA A 297 -4.22 5.08 0.52
N TYR A 298 -4.91 6.02 1.16
CA TYR A 298 -5.92 6.84 0.48
C TYR A 298 -5.38 8.16 -0.11
N LEU A 299 -4.24 8.68 0.36
CA LEU A 299 -3.61 9.84 -0.29
C LEU A 299 -2.93 9.47 -1.61
N GLU A 300 -2.51 8.21 -1.76
CA GLU A 300 -1.92 7.73 -3.00
C GLU A 300 -2.91 7.76 -4.17
N PHE A 301 -4.17 7.34 -3.99
CA PHE A 301 -5.09 7.21 -5.13
C PHE A 301 -5.38 8.51 -5.90
N PRO A 302 -5.61 9.66 -5.26
CA PRO A 302 -5.70 10.95 -5.96
C PRO A 302 -4.43 11.29 -6.73
N VAL A 303 -3.26 11.02 -6.16
CA VAL A 303 -1.96 11.25 -6.81
C VAL A 303 -1.81 10.36 -8.05
N LEU A 304 -2.21 9.08 -7.95
CA LEU A 304 -2.22 8.15 -9.07
C LEU A 304 -3.12 8.66 -10.20
N LEU A 305 -4.34 9.11 -9.90
CA LEU A 305 -5.25 9.66 -10.90
C LEU A 305 -4.63 10.86 -11.62
N VAL A 306 -3.93 11.74 -10.90
CA VAL A 306 -3.26 12.90 -11.50
C VAL A 306 -2.03 12.48 -12.33
N LEU A 307 -1.26 11.51 -11.86
CA LEU A 307 -0.13 10.96 -12.62
C LEU A 307 -0.61 10.34 -13.94
N LEU A 308 -1.72 9.59 -13.92
CA LEU A 308 -2.32 8.96 -15.09
C LEU A 308 -2.87 9.99 -16.09
N THR A 309 -3.31 11.18 -15.65
CA THR A 309 -3.81 12.22 -16.55
C THR A 309 -2.71 13.10 -17.11
N ARG A 310 -1.67 13.41 -16.32
CA ARG A 310 -0.43 14.02 -16.81
C ARG A 310 0.34 13.08 -17.74
N TRP A 311 0.11 11.76 -17.64
CA TRP A 311 0.65 10.73 -18.52
C TRP A 311 0.41 10.99 -20.02
N ARG A 312 -0.73 11.62 -20.36
CA ARG A 312 -1.14 11.93 -21.74
C ARG A 312 -0.57 13.26 -22.29
N ARG A 313 0.11 14.07 -21.48
CA ARG A 313 0.56 15.42 -21.86
C ARG A 313 2.07 15.62 -21.90
N SER A 314 2.86 14.55 -21.76
CA SER A 314 4.29 14.64 -22.07
C SER A 314 4.45 14.47 -23.59
N PRO A 315 5.12 15.40 -24.29
CA PRO A 315 5.52 15.18 -25.68
C PRO A 315 6.43 13.94 -25.82
#